data_AF-A0A4U2ZE38-F1
#
_entry.id   AF-A0A4U2ZE38-F1
#
_cell.length_a   1.000
_cell.length_b   1.000
_cell.length_c   1.000
_cell.angle_alpha   90.00
_cell.angle_beta   90.00
_cell.angle_gamma   90.00
#
_symmetry.space_group_name_H-M   'P 1'
#
loop_
_entity.id
_entity.type
_entity.pdbx_description
1 polymer ?
#
loop_
_entity_poly.entity_id
_entity_poly.type
_entity_poly.pdbx_seq_one_letter_code
_entity_poly.pdbx_strand_id
1 'polypeptide(L)'
;MDAIEVLTNLDQIHGYFQPIFSADAHTVIAYEISGQLQIEGQQINLKDFVNNEDIPEEYRIDMEHKILHAALTQIDTVAPDIDIYIPSNPNLLMQDFGESHFNIIQQYIGEEDLHRIVLVVSEHRFLGDINKLHHALRYFTTFGMKIAVQEVGAESHLEHIALLSPQILKVNIRDLNYDSWSAQSDMISAIGSLAYKIGANLLFEGIGTVYQLQFAWKNGGRFYQGSYLANAAKTFVEKDILKERFKEECQQFITSEKKMLQAQYFELKKLREELEAIVHRVKPSSDNISQLEHLAELLDHYSFRLYICNEDGFQLTPNVMRVEGIWELQPNAINKNWSWRPYFLQTIIKMRNDQNGEISELYRDIETGEITRTFSIAINEHEYLFVDLSYDFLYEHNIFR
;
A
#
# COMPACT_ATOMS: atom_id res chain seq x y z
N MET A 1 -22.53 23.73 -4.56
CA MET A 1 -23.79 22.99 -4.71
C MET A 1 -24.82 23.75 -3.90
N ASP A 2 -25.95 24.15 -4.47
CA ASP A 2 -27.01 24.81 -3.70
C ASP A 2 -27.78 23.74 -2.92
N ALA A 3 -27.70 23.78 -1.59
CA ALA A 3 -28.36 22.80 -0.74
C ALA A 3 -29.88 22.84 -0.87
N ILE A 4 -30.45 24.02 -1.15
CA ILE A 4 -31.90 24.20 -1.31
C ILE A 4 -32.38 23.51 -2.59
N GLU A 5 -31.60 23.60 -3.66
CA GLU A 5 -31.89 22.95 -4.94
C GLU A 5 -31.91 21.42 -4.81
N VAL A 6 -30.96 20.84 -4.06
CA VAL A 6 -30.92 19.40 -3.78
C VAL A 6 -32.12 18.97 -2.93
N LEU A 7 -32.43 19.71 -1.86
CA LEU A 7 -33.52 19.40 -0.94
C LEU A 7 -34.92 19.54 -1.55
N THR A 8 -35.06 20.31 -2.63
CA THR A 8 -36.34 20.48 -3.33
C THR A 8 -36.59 19.41 -4.40
N ASN A 9 -35.59 18.62 -4.78
CA ASN A 9 -35.65 17.62 -5.84
C ASN A 9 -35.42 16.17 -5.34
N LEU A 10 -35.77 15.89 -4.08
CA LEU A 10 -35.47 14.61 -3.42
C LEU A 10 -36.09 13.38 -4.13
N ASP A 11 -37.21 13.55 -4.84
CA ASP A 11 -37.88 12.47 -5.57
C ASP A 11 -37.12 12.02 -6.84
N GLN A 12 -36.09 12.77 -7.25
CA GLN A 12 -35.26 12.49 -8.42
C GLN A 12 -33.92 11.81 -8.05
N ILE A 13 -33.77 11.38 -6.80
CA ILE A 13 -32.60 10.64 -6.33
C ILE A 13 -32.66 9.21 -6.84
N HIS A 14 -31.55 8.74 -7.41
CA HIS A 14 -31.39 7.37 -7.84
C HIS A 14 -30.15 6.73 -7.24
N GLY A 15 -30.27 5.46 -6.86
CA GLY A 15 -29.13 4.63 -6.52
C GLY A 15 -28.31 4.29 -7.77
N TYR A 16 -27.00 4.45 -7.67
CA TYR A 16 -26.03 4.06 -8.67
C TYR A 16 -25.08 3.02 -8.07
N PHE A 17 -24.63 2.10 -8.92
CA PHE A 17 -23.80 0.97 -8.54
C PHE A 17 -22.51 1.01 -9.37
N GLN A 18 -21.37 1.12 -8.69
CA GLN A 18 -20.07 1.05 -9.32
C GLN A 18 -19.46 -0.34 -9.13
N PRO A 19 -19.21 -1.10 -10.22
CA PRO A 19 -18.65 -2.44 -10.11
C PRO A 19 -17.22 -2.41 -9.54
N ILE A 20 -16.92 -3.38 -8.69
CA ILE A 20 -15.59 -3.67 -8.16
C ILE A 20 -15.15 -5.03 -8.69
N PHE A 21 -13.96 -5.08 -9.26
CA PHE A 21 -13.41 -6.27 -9.91
C PHE A 21 -12.33 -6.93 -9.05
N SER A 22 -12.26 -8.25 -9.09
CA SER A 22 -11.24 -9.05 -8.39
C SER A 22 -9.99 -9.30 -9.24
N ALA A 23 -8.82 -9.31 -8.62
CA ALA A 23 -7.54 -9.69 -9.26
C ALA A 23 -7.42 -11.17 -9.63
N ASP A 24 -8.09 -12.07 -8.90
CA ASP A 24 -7.95 -13.52 -9.08
C ASP A 24 -8.89 -14.06 -10.19
N ALA A 25 -10.18 -13.72 -10.13
CA ALA A 25 -11.18 -14.20 -11.08
C ALA A 25 -11.38 -13.24 -12.28
N HIS A 26 -10.95 -11.98 -12.18
CA HIS A 26 -11.19 -10.92 -13.17
C HIS A 26 -12.68 -10.62 -13.41
N THR A 27 -13.52 -10.87 -12.40
CA THR A 27 -14.98 -10.71 -12.47
C THR A 27 -15.44 -9.62 -11.50
N VAL A 28 -16.69 -9.18 -11.66
CA VAL A 28 -17.36 -8.34 -10.66
C VAL A 28 -17.58 -9.17 -9.38
N ILE A 29 -17.13 -8.65 -8.25
CA ILE A 29 -17.27 -9.28 -6.92
C ILE A 29 -18.03 -8.41 -5.93
N ALA A 30 -18.18 -7.12 -6.23
CA ALA A 30 -18.95 -6.21 -5.41
C ALA A 30 -19.48 -5.02 -6.21
N TYR A 31 -20.43 -4.31 -5.60
CA TYR A 31 -20.84 -2.97 -6.03
C TYR A 31 -20.69 -1.97 -4.89
N GLU A 32 -20.16 -0.80 -5.19
CA GLU A 32 -20.29 0.36 -4.32
C GLU A 32 -21.51 1.16 -4.69
N ILE A 33 -22.35 1.45 -3.69
CA ILE A 33 -23.55 2.25 -3.88
C ILE A 33 -23.23 3.73 -3.75
N SER A 34 -23.91 4.55 -4.54
CA SER A 34 -23.88 6.00 -4.42
C SER A 34 -25.23 6.61 -4.78
N GLY A 35 -25.47 7.81 -4.26
CA GLY A 35 -26.63 8.62 -4.62
C GLY A 35 -26.28 9.59 -5.74
N GLN A 36 -27.10 9.61 -6.78
CA GLN A 36 -26.99 10.60 -7.85
C GLN A 36 -28.31 11.32 -8.01
N LEU A 37 -28.23 12.63 -8.17
CA LEU A 37 -29.37 13.49 -8.46
C LEU A 37 -29.25 13.98 -9.90
N GLN A 38 -30.35 13.92 -10.66
CA GLN A 38 -30.41 14.52 -11.99
C GLN A 38 -31.26 15.79 -11.94
N ILE A 39 -30.66 16.94 -12.24
CA ILE A 39 -31.35 18.22 -12.36
C ILE A 39 -30.98 18.84 -13.70
N GLU A 40 -31.97 19.20 -14.51
CA GLU A 40 -31.79 19.91 -15.79
C GLU A 40 -30.74 19.27 -16.73
N GLY A 41 -30.57 17.95 -16.67
CA GLY A 41 -29.58 17.20 -17.48
C GLY A 41 -28.17 17.13 -16.89
N GLN A 42 -27.91 17.79 -15.75
CA GLN A 42 -26.68 17.62 -14.97
C GLN A 42 -26.84 16.50 -13.94
N GLN A 43 -25.83 15.65 -13.84
CA GLN A 43 -25.74 14.62 -12.81
C GLN A 43 -24.88 15.14 -11.64
N ILE A 44 -25.44 15.12 -10.44
CA ILE A 44 -24.79 15.58 -9.21
C ILE A 44 -24.55 14.38 -8.30
N ASN A 45 -23.30 14.18 -7.88
CA ASN A 45 -22.94 13.16 -6.91
C ASN A 45 -23.28 13.64 -5.50
N LEU A 46 -24.15 12.92 -4.81
CA LEU A 46 -24.63 13.29 -3.48
C LEU A 46 -23.62 12.99 -2.37
N LYS A 47 -22.51 12.29 -2.65
CA LYS A 47 -21.40 12.10 -1.71
C LYS A 47 -20.88 13.45 -1.18
N ASP A 48 -20.79 14.45 -2.05
CA ASP A 48 -20.30 15.78 -1.66
C ASP A 48 -21.31 16.51 -0.75
N PHE A 49 -22.61 16.28 -0.95
CA PHE A 49 -23.66 16.84 -0.08
C PHE A 49 -23.58 16.24 1.33
N VAL A 50 -23.49 14.92 1.44
CA VAL A 50 -23.44 14.19 2.73
C VAL A 50 -22.18 14.55 3.53
N ASN A 51 -21.09 14.89 2.86
CA ASN A 51 -19.82 15.25 3.50
C ASN A 51 -19.62 16.76 3.71
N ASN A 52 -20.57 17.62 3.29
CA ASN A 52 -20.42 19.06 3.43
C ASN A 52 -20.87 19.54 4.83
N GLU A 53 -19.92 19.86 5.70
CA GLU A 53 -20.18 20.31 7.08
C GLU A 53 -20.90 21.67 7.17
N ASP A 54 -20.95 22.46 6.10
CA ASP A 54 -21.75 23.70 6.05
C ASP A 54 -23.27 23.42 6.03
N ILE A 55 -23.67 22.19 5.70
CA ILE A 55 -25.07 21.76 5.66
C ILE A 55 -25.45 21.18 7.03
N PRO A 56 -26.59 21.60 7.64
CA PRO A 56 -27.02 21.04 8.91
C PRO A 56 -27.13 19.52 8.87
N GLU A 57 -26.71 18.90 9.98
CA GLU A 57 -26.58 17.45 10.10
C GLU A 57 -27.89 16.70 9.81
N GLU A 58 -29.03 17.22 10.26
CA GLU A 58 -30.35 16.63 10.00
C GLU A 58 -30.61 16.37 8.50
N TYR A 59 -30.27 17.33 7.63
CA TYR A 59 -30.44 17.19 6.19
C TYR A 59 -29.46 16.20 5.57
N ARG A 60 -28.25 16.09 6.15
CA ARG A 60 -27.23 15.15 5.68
C ARG A 60 -27.58 13.71 6.06
N ILE A 61 -28.11 13.49 7.26
CA ILE A 61 -28.64 12.19 7.72
C ILE A 61 -29.81 11.75 6.82
N ASP A 62 -30.79 12.64 6.63
CA ASP A 62 -31.94 12.36 5.76
C ASP A 62 -31.49 12.02 4.32
N MET A 63 -30.47 12.72 3.82
CA MET A 63 -29.89 12.44 2.52
C MET A 63 -29.22 11.07 2.47
N GLU A 64 -28.37 10.73 3.43
CA GLU A 64 -27.70 9.43 3.50
C GLU A 64 -28.73 8.28 3.54
N HIS A 65 -29.78 8.42 4.34
CA HIS A 65 -30.88 7.45 4.41
C HIS A 65 -31.63 7.32 3.08
N LYS A 66 -31.92 8.44 2.39
CA LYS A 66 -32.57 8.41 1.07
C LYS A 66 -31.73 7.70 0.02
N ILE A 67 -30.42 7.95 0.02
CA ILE A 67 -29.48 7.26 -0.88
C ILE A 67 -29.51 5.75 -0.61
N LEU A 68 -29.48 5.37 0.66
CA LEU A 68 -29.49 3.98 1.08
C LEU A 68 -30.77 3.27 0.64
N HIS A 69 -31.96 3.85 0.89
CA HIS A 69 -33.23 3.33 0.40
C HIS A 69 -33.26 3.23 -1.14
N ALA A 70 -32.83 4.28 -1.85
CA ALA A 70 -32.84 4.30 -3.31
C ALA A 70 -31.92 3.25 -3.95
N ALA A 71 -30.81 2.91 -3.30
CA ALA A 71 -29.90 1.85 -3.76
C ALA A 71 -30.39 0.45 -3.35
N LEU A 72 -30.76 0.26 -2.09
CA LEU A 72 -31.12 -1.07 -1.56
C LEU A 72 -32.45 -1.59 -2.09
N THR A 73 -33.35 -0.75 -2.59
CA THR A 73 -34.57 -1.21 -3.29
C THR A 73 -34.31 -2.12 -4.50
N GLN A 74 -33.10 -2.08 -5.07
CA GLN A 74 -32.72 -2.92 -6.20
C GLN A 74 -31.87 -4.15 -5.79
N ILE A 75 -31.68 -4.38 -4.49
CA ILE A 75 -30.72 -5.37 -3.98
C ILE A 75 -31.05 -6.81 -4.38
N ASP A 76 -32.34 -7.15 -4.47
CA ASP A 76 -32.80 -8.51 -4.82
C ASP A 76 -32.37 -8.95 -6.22
N THR A 77 -31.95 -8.01 -7.07
CA THR A 77 -31.44 -8.30 -8.42
C THR A 77 -29.93 -8.59 -8.42
N VAL A 78 -29.25 -8.36 -7.30
CA VAL A 78 -27.82 -8.65 -7.12
C VAL A 78 -27.65 -10.11 -6.71
N ALA A 79 -26.68 -10.79 -7.33
CA ALA A 79 -26.39 -12.18 -7.00
C ALA A 79 -25.93 -12.33 -5.53
N PRO A 80 -26.30 -13.42 -4.84
CA PRO A 80 -26.01 -13.60 -3.41
C PRO A 80 -24.54 -13.59 -3.01
N ASP A 81 -23.65 -13.87 -3.95
CA ASP A 81 -22.19 -13.92 -3.77
C ASP A 81 -21.48 -12.59 -4.04
N ILE A 82 -22.23 -11.52 -4.35
CA ILE A 82 -21.69 -10.18 -4.62
C ILE A 82 -21.83 -9.31 -3.38
N ASP A 83 -20.70 -8.76 -2.92
CA ASP A 83 -20.67 -7.85 -1.78
C ASP A 83 -21.24 -6.47 -2.14
N ILE A 84 -21.77 -5.75 -1.14
CA ILE A 84 -22.29 -4.39 -1.30
C ILE A 84 -21.54 -3.45 -0.38
N TYR A 85 -20.89 -2.46 -0.99
CA TYR A 85 -20.12 -1.44 -0.31
C TYR A 85 -21.02 -0.23 -0.08
N ILE A 86 -21.22 0.12 1.18
CA ILE A 86 -22.08 1.22 1.63
C ILE A 86 -21.17 2.31 2.22
N PRO A 87 -20.94 3.41 1.50
CA PRO A 87 -20.32 4.60 2.07
C PRO A 87 -21.16 5.13 3.25
N SER A 88 -20.51 5.26 4.41
CA SER A 88 -21.12 5.78 5.63
C SER A 88 -20.26 6.92 6.17
N ASN A 89 -20.84 8.11 6.32
CA ASN A 89 -20.13 9.20 6.98
C ASN A 89 -20.00 8.89 8.48
N PRO A 90 -18.79 8.82 9.04
CA PRO A 90 -18.59 8.39 10.43
C PRO A 90 -19.18 9.38 11.45
N ASN A 91 -19.24 10.67 11.14
CA ASN A 91 -19.82 11.67 12.04
C ASN A 91 -21.34 11.51 12.10
N LEU A 92 -21.98 11.26 10.96
CA LEU A 92 -23.43 11.01 10.89
C LEU A 92 -23.80 9.68 11.52
N LEU A 93 -23.05 8.62 11.21
CA LEU A 93 -23.22 7.28 11.78
C LEU A 93 -23.17 7.30 13.31
N MET A 94 -22.33 8.16 13.89
CA MET A 94 -22.15 8.23 15.34
C MET A 94 -23.21 9.04 16.09
N GLN A 95 -24.17 9.67 15.41
CA GLN A 95 -25.25 10.43 16.07
C GLN A 95 -26.19 9.54 16.89
N ASP A 96 -26.43 8.33 16.40
CA ASP A 96 -27.25 7.30 17.06
C ASP A 96 -26.50 5.97 17.19
N PHE A 97 -25.17 6.02 17.15
CA PHE A 97 -24.29 4.84 17.13
C PHE A 97 -24.63 3.83 16.02
N GLY A 98 -25.21 4.30 14.92
CA GLY A 98 -25.48 3.53 13.71
C GLY A 98 -26.80 2.77 13.73
N GLU A 99 -27.67 3.01 14.72
CA GLU A 99 -28.93 2.30 14.89
C GLU A 99 -29.86 2.48 13.69
N SER A 100 -30.11 3.72 13.27
CA SER A 100 -30.96 4.01 12.10
C SER A 100 -30.37 3.44 10.81
N HIS A 101 -29.07 3.59 10.60
CA HIS A 101 -28.36 3.06 9.43
C HIS A 101 -28.48 1.54 9.34
N PHE A 102 -28.29 0.83 10.48
CA PHE A 102 -28.47 -0.61 10.58
C PHE A 102 -29.92 -1.04 10.31
N ASN A 103 -30.89 -0.35 10.91
CA ASN A 103 -32.31 -0.64 10.73
C ASN A 103 -32.75 -0.50 9.27
N ILE A 104 -32.23 0.48 8.53
CA ILE A 104 -32.51 0.60 7.09
C ILE A 104 -31.93 -0.59 6.33
N ILE A 105 -30.68 -0.99 6.60
CA ILE A 105 -30.06 -2.16 5.95
C ILE A 105 -30.92 -3.42 6.18
N GLN A 106 -31.36 -3.66 7.42
CA GLN A 106 -32.17 -4.81 7.79
C GLN A 106 -33.57 -4.84 7.17
N GLN A 107 -34.09 -3.70 6.68
CA GLN A 107 -35.37 -3.69 5.95
C GLN A 107 -35.27 -4.36 4.57
N TYR A 108 -34.08 -4.39 3.98
CA TYR A 108 -33.85 -4.92 2.64
C TYR A 108 -33.01 -6.19 2.63
N ILE A 109 -32.19 -6.43 3.66
CA ILE A 109 -31.24 -7.53 3.71
C ILE A 109 -31.45 -8.31 5.01
N GLY A 110 -31.78 -9.59 4.88
CA GLY A 110 -31.93 -10.51 6.01
C GLY A 110 -30.62 -10.72 6.76
N GLU A 111 -30.71 -11.10 8.04
CA GLU A 111 -29.54 -11.30 8.91
C GLU A 111 -28.55 -12.32 8.34
N GLU A 112 -29.03 -13.35 7.66
CA GLU A 112 -28.22 -14.38 7.00
C GLU A 112 -27.31 -13.83 5.90
N ASP A 113 -27.68 -12.69 5.30
CA ASP A 113 -27.00 -12.08 4.17
C ASP A 113 -26.19 -10.84 4.56
N LEU A 114 -26.26 -10.38 5.81
CA LEU A 114 -25.50 -9.21 6.29
C LEU A 114 -23.98 -9.37 6.12
N HIS A 115 -23.48 -10.60 6.05
CA HIS A 115 -22.07 -10.90 5.79
C HIS A 115 -21.56 -10.38 4.44
N ARG A 116 -22.44 -10.06 3.48
CA ARG A 116 -22.05 -9.46 2.20
C ARG A 116 -21.95 -7.93 2.25
N ILE A 117 -22.36 -7.30 3.34
CA ILE A 117 -22.30 -5.84 3.48
C ILE A 117 -20.92 -5.41 3.94
N VAL A 118 -20.40 -4.38 3.29
CA VAL A 118 -19.15 -3.72 3.62
C VAL A 118 -19.45 -2.26 3.94
N LEU A 119 -19.32 -1.85 5.19
CA LEU A 119 -19.41 -0.45 5.58
C LEU A 119 -18.10 0.26 5.23
N VAL A 120 -18.21 1.35 4.48
CA VAL A 120 -17.05 2.12 4.01
C VAL A 120 -16.98 3.44 4.77
N VAL A 121 -16.02 3.54 5.68
CA VAL A 121 -15.84 4.71 6.56
C VAL A 121 -14.49 5.39 6.31
N SER A 122 -14.39 6.68 6.60
CA SER A 122 -13.13 7.42 6.56
C SER A 122 -12.69 7.74 7.99
N GLU A 123 -11.54 7.23 8.43
CA GLU A 123 -11.11 7.40 9.83
C GLU A 123 -10.68 8.85 10.12
N HIS A 124 -9.96 9.49 9.20
CA HIS A 124 -9.40 10.84 9.41
C HIS A 124 -10.46 11.94 9.34
N ARG A 125 -11.63 11.66 8.77
CA ARG A 125 -12.78 12.58 8.76
C ARG A 125 -13.60 12.52 10.04
N PHE A 126 -13.38 11.53 10.90
CA PHE A 126 -14.13 11.41 12.14
C PHE A 126 -13.61 12.40 13.19
N LEU A 127 -14.49 13.26 13.69
CA LEU A 127 -14.14 14.32 14.64
C LEU A 127 -14.19 13.86 16.11
N GLY A 128 -14.74 12.67 16.37
CA GLY A 128 -14.93 12.13 17.71
C GLY A 128 -13.81 11.23 18.21
N ASP A 129 -14.06 10.56 19.33
CA ASP A 129 -13.14 9.56 19.89
C ASP A 129 -13.18 8.28 19.07
N ILE A 130 -12.07 7.97 18.38
CA ILE A 130 -11.94 6.80 17.51
C ILE A 130 -12.29 5.47 18.21
N ASN A 131 -12.12 5.37 19.54
CA ASN A 131 -12.53 4.19 20.29
C ASN A 131 -14.06 4.02 20.29
N LYS A 132 -14.82 5.11 20.34
CA LYS A 132 -16.29 5.06 20.23
C LYS A 132 -16.72 4.61 18.85
N LEU A 133 -16.06 5.11 17.79
CA LEU A 133 -16.33 4.64 16.43
C LEU A 133 -16.00 3.15 16.29
N HIS A 134 -14.85 2.70 16.81
CA HIS A 134 -14.50 1.28 16.85
C HIS A 134 -15.57 0.45 17.56
N HIS A 135 -16.09 0.91 18.71
CA HIS A 135 -17.17 0.21 19.42
C HIS A 135 -18.46 0.14 18.60
N ALA A 136 -18.85 1.22 17.93
CA ALA A 136 -20.02 1.21 17.04
C ALA A 136 -19.82 0.26 15.85
N LEU A 137 -18.67 0.31 15.17
CA LEU A 137 -18.38 -0.59 14.05
C LEU A 137 -18.31 -2.06 14.47
N ARG A 138 -17.86 -2.35 15.70
CA ARG A 138 -17.90 -3.71 16.27
C ARG A 138 -19.30 -4.26 16.40
N TYR A 139 -20.32 -3.42 16.61
CA TYR A 139 -21.70 -3.88 16.62
C TYR A 139 -22.07 -4.47 15.24
N PHE A 140 -21.79 -3.77 14.15
CA PHE A 140 -22.04 -4.27 12.80
C PHE A 140 -21.27 -5.56 12.48
N THR A 141 -20.00 -5.66 12.89
CA THR A 141 -19.21 -6.87 12.63
C THR A 141 -19.69 -8.10 13.41
N THR A 142 -20.45 -7.93 14.52
CA THR A 142 -21.07 -9.08 15.21
C THR A 142 -22.18 -9.75 14.38
N PHE A 143 -22.76 -9.04 13.41
CA PHE A 143 -23.70 -9.57 12.42
C PHE A 143 -23.00 -10.06 11.14
N GLY A 144 -21.66 -10.14 11.14
CA GLY A 144 -20.87 -10.63 10.01
C GLY A 144 -20.53 -9.57 8.95
N MET A 145 -21.02 -8.35 9.09
CA MET A 145 -20.69 -7.25 8.18
C MET A 145 -19.18 -6.96 8.21
N LYS A 146 -18.65 -6.49 7.09
CA LYS A 146 -17.24 -6.13 6.91
C LYS A 146 -17.06 -4.62 7.01
N ILE A 147 -15.86 -4.18 7.36
CA ILE A 147 -15.45 -2.78 7.40
C ILE A 147 -14.38 -2.53 6.33
N ALA A 148 -14.56 -1.46 5.58
CA ALA A 148 -13.57 -0.87 4.70
C ALA A 148 -13.21 0.54 5.20
N VAL A 149 -11.92 0.84 5.27
CA VAL A 149 -11.44 2.21 5.47
C VAL A 149 -11.12 2.82 4.12
N GLN A 150 -11.72 3.97 3.80
CA GLN A 150 -11.48 4.68 2.54
C GLN A 150 -10.46 5.80 2.67
N GLU A 151 -10.02 6.30 1.51
CA GLU A 151 -9.11 7.45 1.42
C GLU A 151 -7.80 7.21 2.19
N VAL A 152 -7.31 5.95 2.16
CA VAL A 152 -6.06 5.57 2.82
C VAL A 152 -4.89 6.17 2.04
N GLY A 153 -4.04 6.92 2.72
CA GLY A 153 -2.95 7.70 2.11
C GLY A 153 -2.27 8.64 3.09
N ALA A 154 -1.89 9.83 2.60
CA ALA A 154 -1.05 10.79 3.33
C ALA A 154 -1.67 11.29 4.66
N GLU A 155 -3.00 11.38 4.72
CA GLU A 155 -3.74 11.89 5.89
C GLU A 155 -4.14 10.77 6.86
N SER A 156 -3.71 9.52 6.60
CA SER A 156 -4.12 8.37 7.39
C SER A 156 -3.35 8.24 8.71
N HIS A 157 -4.07 7.97 9.78
CA HIS A 157 -3.54 7.59 11.08
C HIS A 157 -3.45 6.06 11.14
N LEU A 158 -2.25 5.50 10.95
CA LEU A 158 -2.05 4.04 10.95
C LEU A 158 -2.52 3.37 12.25
N GLU A 159 -2.43 4.07 13.38
CA GLU A 159 -2.95 3.60 14.67
C GLU A 159 -4.47 3.44 14.66
N HIS A 160 -5.21 4.39 14.06
CA HIS A 160 -6.65 4.30 13.91
C HIS A 160 -7.03 3.14 13.00
N ILE A 161 -6.34 2.99 11.86
CA ILE A 161 -6.56 1.88 10.94
C ILE A 161 -6.36 0.53 11.65
N ALA A 162 -5.27 0.40 12.40
CA ALA A 162 -4.99 -0.81 13.16
C ALA A 162 -6.06 -1.09 14.23
N LEU A 163 -6.50 -0.05 14.96
CA LEU A 163 -7.57 -0.16 15.96
C LEU A 163 -8.90 -0.61 15.34
N LEU A 164 -9.28 -0.04 14.19
CA LEU A 164 -10.50 -0.40 13.49
C LEU A 164 -10.46 -1.83 12.92
N SER A 165 -9.26 -2.39 12.68
CA SER A 165 -9.05 -3.74 12.15
C SER A 165 -9.94 -4.08 10.94
N PRO A 166 -9.90 -3.25 9.86
CA PRO A 166 -10.78 -3.42 8.71
C PRO A 166 -10.41 -4.63 7.87
N GLN A 167 -11.37 -5.14 7.10
CA GLN A 167 -11.13 -6.20 6.11
C GLN A 167 -10.63 -5.63 4.78
N ILE A 168 -10.87 -4.35 4.52
CA ILE A 168 -10.48 -3.67 3.27
C ILE A 168 -9.86 -2.30 3.58
N LEU A 169 -8.76 -1.97 2.90
CA LEU A 169 -8.22 -0.63 2.82
C LEU A 169 -8.38 -0.12 1.38
N LYS A 170 -9.10 0.98 1.20
CA LYS A 170 -9.28 1.60 -0.12
C LYS A 170 -8.27 2.72 -0.32
N VAL A 171 -7.48 2.59 -1.38
CA VAL A 171 -6.44 3.54 -1.78
C VAL A 171 -6.87 4.24 -3.06
N ASN A 172 -6.98 5.57 -3.01
CA ASN A 172 -7.36 6.36 -4.18
C ASN A 172 -6.10 6.74 -4.98
N ILE A 173 -6.08 6.36 -6.26
CA ILE A 173 -4.96 6.64 -7.17
C ILE A 173 -5.36 7.49 -8.37
N ARG A 174 -6.48 8.22 -8.28
CA ARG A 174 -6.97 9.07 -9.38
C ARG A 174 -5.94 10.11 -9.80
N ASP A 175 -5.33 10.76 -8.81
CA ASP A 175 -4.41 11.89 -9.02
C ASP A 175 -2.93 11.42 -9.12
N LEU A 176 -2.72 10.11 -9.17
CA LEU A 176 -1.40 9.48 -9.34
C LEU A 176 -0.90 9.73 -10.76
N ASN A 177 0.18 10.52 -10.88
CA ASN A 177 0.84 10.82 -12.15
C ASN A 177 2.27 10.26 -12.16
N TYR A 178 2.93 10.32 -13.33
CA TYR A 178 4.26 9.73 -13.51
C TYR A 178 5.33 10.42 -12.64
N ASP A 179 5.15 11.71 -12.32
CA ASP A 179 6.11 12.49 -11.52
C ASP A 179 6.00 12.21 -10.02
N SER A 180 4.80 11.82 -9.52
CA SER A 180 4.56 11.47 -8.12
C SER A 180 4.77 9.99 -7.78
N TRP A 181 5.19 9.18 -8.77
CA TRP A 181 5.21 7.72 -8.65
C TRP A 181 6.16 7.19 -7.57
N SER A 182 7.34 7.77 -7.40
CA SER A 182 8.33 7.26 -6.43
C SER A 182 7.90 7.48 -4.98
N ALA A 183 7.53 8.71 -4.62
CA ALA A 183 7.10 9.05 -3.27
C ALA A 183 5.78 8.36 -2.87
N GLN A 184 4.83 8.23 -3.82
CA GLN A 184 3.58 7.52 -3.55
C GLN A 184 3.78 6.00 -3.47
N SER A 185 4.77 5.44 -4.17
CA SER A 185 5.12 4.01 -4.08
C SER A 185 5.62 3.64 -2.68
N ASP A 186 6.44 4.47 -2.03
CA ASP A 186 6.93 4.19 -0.68
C ASP A 186 5.78 4.18 0.35
N MET A 187 4.87 5.15 0.25
CA MET A 187 3.67 5.21 1.09
C MET A 187 2.76 4.00 0.87
N ILE A 188 2.53 3.62 -0.39
CA ILE A 188 1.68 2.47 -0.72
C ILE A 188 2.34 1.16 -0.28
N SER A 189 3.66 1.05 -0.33
CA SER A 189 4.41 -0.09 0.23
C SER A 189 4.22 -0.19 1.75
N ALA A 190 4.25 0.94 2.47
CA ALA A 190 3.97 0.97 3.90
C ALA A 190 2.51 0.56 4.21
N ILE A 191 1.54 1.09 3.46
CA ILE A 191 0.12 0.71 3.57
C ILE A 191 -0.07 -0.79 3.27
N GLY A 192 0.57 -1.31 2.22
CA GLY A 192 0.50 -2.72 1.87
C GLY A 192 1.14 -3.63 2.93
N SER A 193 2.24 -3.19 3.54
CA SER A 193 2.85 -3.89 4.68
C SER A 193 1.91 -3.93 5.89
N LEU A 194 1.25 -2.81 6.20
CA LEU A 194 0.23 -2.78 7.26
C LEU A 194 -0.95 -3.69 6.93
N ALA A 195 -1.50 -3.59 5.71
CA ALA A 195 -2.60 -4.42 5.23
C ALA A 195 -2.30 -5.90 5.38
N TYR A 196 -1.10 -6.32 4.97
CA TYR A 196 -0.62 -7.70 5.12
C TYR A 196 -0.57 -8.14 6.60
N LYS A 197 -0.08 -7.28 7.50
CA LYS A 197 0.05 -7.59 8.92
C LYS A 197 -1.31 -7.68 9.64
N ILE A 198 -2.28 -6.87 9.26
CA ILE A 198 -3.63 -6.88 9.87
C ILE A 198 -4.60 -7.83 9.14
N GLY A 199 -4.21 -8.40 8.00
CA GLY A 199 -5.06 -9.28 7.20
C GLY A 199 -6.12 -8.55 6.36
N ALA A 200 -5.88 -7.29 6.00
CA ALA A 200 -6.78 -6.50 5.16
C ALA A 200 -6.43 -6.63 3.67
N ASN A 201 -7.45 -6.60 2.82
CA ASN A 201 -7.30 -6.55 1.37
C ASN A 201 -7.12 -5.11 0.90
N LEU A 202 -6.29 -4.91 -0.12
CA LEU A 202 -6.16 -3.61 -0.79
C LEU A 202 -7.17 -3.49 -1.94
N LEU A 203 -7.96 -2.42 -1.92
CA LEU A 203 -8.82 -1.99 -3.01
C LEU A 203 -8.26 -0.69 -3.59
N PHE A 204 -7.97 -0.67 -4.88
CA PHE A 204 -7.55 0.55 -5.57
C PHE A 204 -8.73 1.17 -6.31
N GLU A 205 -9.04 2.43 -5.99
CA GLU A 205 -10.10 3.21 -6.61
C GLU A 205 -9.55 4.37 -7.46
N GLY A 206 -10.39 4.92 -8.34
CA GLY A 206 -10.00 6.03 -9.22
C GLY A 206 -9.18 5.60 -10.44
N ILE A 207 -9.22 4.31 -10.82
CA ILE A 207 -8.49 3.78 -11.98
C ILE A 207 -9.13 4.30 -13.27
N GLY A 208 -8.47 5.27 -13.92
CA GLY A 208 -8.88 5.85 -15.20
C GLY A 208 -8.06 5.37 -16.39
N THR A 209 -6.93 4.69 -16.16
CA THR A 209 -6.02 4.22 -17.22
C THR A 209 -5.45 2.83 -16.94
N VAL A 210 -4.92 2.18 -17.99
CA VAL A 210 -4.20 0.90 -17.87
C VAL A 210 -2.96 1.01 -16.98
N TYR A 211 -2.28 2.17 -16.98
CA TYR A 211 -1.08 2.38 -16.17
C TYR A 211 -1.41 2.42 -14.67
N GLN A 212 -2.53 3.04 -14.29
CA GLN A 212 -3.03 3.02 -12.92
C GLN A 212 -3.45 1.61 -12.50
N LEU A 213 -4.05 0.82 -13.41
CA LEU A 213 -4.39 -0.58 -13.15
C LEU A 213 -3.14 -1.43 -12.94
N GLN A 214 -2.12 -1.29 -13.79
CA GLN A 214 -0.84 -1.98 -13.64
C GLN A 214 -0.16 -1.60 -12.31
N PHE A 215 -0.20 -0.33 -11.95
CA PHE A 215 0.33 0.16 -10.69
C PHE A 215 -0.39 -0.46 -9.49
N ALA A 216 -1.72 -0.48 -9.49
CA ALA A 216 -2.53 -1.12 -8.46
C ALA A 216 -2.22 -2.62 -8.34
N TRP A 217 -2.10 -3.32 -9.48
CA TRP A 217 -1.73 -4.74 -9.52
C TRP A 217 -0.35 -5.00 -8.92
N LYS A 218 0.65 -4.20 -9.31
CA LYS A 218 2.03 -4.34 -8.83
C LYS A 218 2.15 -4.11 -7.32
N ASN A 219 1.32 -3.24 -6.77
CA ASN A 219 1.33 -2.85 -5.35
C ASN A 219 0.34 -3.66 -4.50
N GLY A 220 0.06 -4.91 -4.88
CA GLY A 220 -0.72 -5.84 -4.04
C GLY A 220 -2.23 -5.59 -4.02
N GLY A 221 -2.76 -4.82 -4.97
CA GLY A 221 -4.20 -4.62 -5.13
C GLY A 221 -4.92 -5.94 -5.36
N ARG A 222 -5.90 -6.26 -4.52
CA ARG A 222 -6.79 -7.42 -4.69
C ARG A 222 -8.08 -7.04 -5.41
N PHE A 223 -8.55 -5.83 -5.19
CA PHE A 223 -9.79 -5.30 -5.76
C PHE A 223 -9.54 -4.00 -6.50
N TYR A 224 -10.31 -3.75 -7.56
CA TYR A 224 -10.10 -2.62 -8.46
C TYR A 224 -11.42 -1.96 -8.84
N GLN A 225 -11.42 -0.63 -8.86
CA GLN A 225 -12.58 0.18 -9.18
C GLN A 225 -12.16 1.45 -9.94
N GLY A 226 -12.90 1.81 -10.98
CA GLY A 226 -12.65 3.04 -11.74
C GLY A 226 -13.23 3.02 -13.15
N SER A 227 -13.23 4.20 -13.79
CA SER A 227 -13.85 4.41 -15.11
C SER A 227 -13.19 3.60 -16.24
N TYR A 228 -11.92 3.21 -16.08
CA TYR A 228 -11.23 2.33 -17.02
C TYR A 228 -11.84 0.91 -17.05
N LEU A 229 -12.37 0.47 -15.91
CA LEU A 229 -13.01 -0.83 -15.77
C LEU A 229 -14.49 -0.69 -16.13
N ALA A 230 -15.24 0.02 -15.30
CA ALA A 230 -16.66 0.30 -15.53
C ALA A 230 -17.10 1.55 -14.75
N ASN A 231 -17.95 2.35 -15.37
CA ASN A 231 -18.57 3.51 -14.72
C ASN A 231 -19.72 3.08 -13.80
N ALA A 232 -20.03 3.92 -12.82
CA ALA A 232 -21.24 3.77 -12.03
C ALA A 232 -22.49 3.91 -12.92
N ALA A 233 -23.47 3.04 -12.70
CA ALA A 233 -24.72 3.03 -13.48
C ALA A 233 -25.93 2.71 -12.59
N LYS A 234 -27.13 2.99 -13.09
CA LYS A 234 -28.40 2.61 -12.42
C LYS A 234 -28.65 1.09 -12.47
N THR A 235 -27.99 0.38 -13.38
CA THR A 235 -28.18 -1.06 -13.62
C THR A 235 -26.91 -1.84 -13.34
N PHE A 236 -27.08 -3.09 -12.90
CA PHE A 236 -25.97 -4.03 -12.75
C PHE A 236 -25.43 -4.46 -14.12
N VAL A 237 -24.20 -4.98 -14.11
CA VAL A 237 -23.51 -5.49 -15.30
C VAL A 237 -23.32 -6.99 -15.17
N GLU A 238 -23.10 -7.68 -16.29
CA GLU A 238 -22.77 -9.11 -16.24
C GLU A 238 -21.48 -9.32 -15.44
N LYS A 239 -21.48 -10.36 -14.59
CA LYS A 239 -20.35 -10.69 -13.70
C LYS A 239 -19.02 -10.83 -14.44
N ASP A 240 -19.07 -11.40 -15.65
CA ASP A 240 -17.91 -11.73 -16.48
C ASP A 240 -17.62 -10.66 -17.57
N ILE A 241 -18.26 -9.48 -17.53
CA ILE A 241 -18.22 -8.45 -18.59
C ILE A 241 -16.80 -8.06 -19.07
N LEU A 242 -15.79 -8.06 -18.17
CA LEU A 242 -14.40 -7.73 -18.49
C LEU A 242 -13.43 -8.91 -18.42
N LYS A 243 -13.91 -10.12 -18.15
CA LYS A 243 -13.07 -11.24 -17.71
C LYS A 243 -11.90 -11.54 -18.64
N GLU A 244 -12.15 -11.65 -19.94
CA GLU A 244 -11.09 -11.95 -20.91
C GLU A 244 -10.16 -10.75 -21.12
N ARG A 245 -10.70 -9.53 -21.30
CA ARG A 245 -9.88 -8.30 -21.46
C ARG A 245 -8.94 -8.10 -20.28
N PHE A 246 -9.49 -8.18 -19.07
CA PHE A 246 -8.73 -7.92 -17.85
C PHE A 246 -7.69 -9.03 -17.60
N LYS A 247 -8.03 -10.29 -17.89
CA LYS A 247 -7.06 -11.40 -17.85
C LYS A 247 -5.90 -11.20 -18.84
N GLU A 248 -6.17 -10.74 -20.07
CA GLU A 248 -5.13 -10.43 -21.06
C GLU A 248 -4.22 -9.29 -20.59
N GLU A 249 -4.77 -8.21 -20.04
CA GLU A 249 -4.02 -7.09 -19.45
C GLU A 249 -3.11 -7.59 -18.30
N CYS A 250 -3.67 -8.38 -17.36
CA CYS A 250 -2.90 -8.99 -16.28
C CYS A 250 -1.76 -9.89 -16.79
N GLN A 251 -1.97 -10.65 -17.87
CA GLN A 251 -0.92 -11.47 -18.48
C GLN A 251 0.23 -10.62 -19.03
N GLN A 252 -0.06 -9.45 -19.60
CA GLN A 252 0.96 -8.51 -20.06
C GLN A 252 1.75 -7.93 -18.88
N PHE A 253 1.06 -7.59 -17.77
CA PHE A 253 1.72 -7.11 -16.55
C PHE A 253 2.66 -8.18 -15.98
N ILE A 254 2.18 -9.42 -15.83
CA ILE A 254 2.95 -10.56 -15.33
C ILE A 254 4.19 -10.80 -16.19
N THR A 255 4.04 -10.79 -17.52
CA THR A 255 5.15 -11.04 -18.44
C THR A 255 6.23 -9.96 -18.33
N SER A 256 5.80 -8.70 -18.25
CA SER A 256 6.70 -7.55 -18.11
C SER A 256 7.45 -7.58 -16.78
N GLU A 257 6.74 -7.83 -15.67
CA GLU A 257 7.33 -7.87 -14.33
C GLU A 257 8.28 -9.06 -14.18
N LYS A 258 7.93 -10.24 -14.68
CA LYS A 258 8.83 -11.41 -14.68
C LYS A 258 10.13 -11.12 -15.42
N LYS A 259 10.05 -10.48 -16.59
CA LYS A 259 11.24 -10.13 -17.36
C LYS A 259 12.12 -9.14 -16.59
N MET A 260 11.52 -8.15 -15.94
CA MET A 260 12.24 -7.17 -15.12
C MET A 260 12.94 -7.83 -13.92
N LEU A 261 12.21 -8.65 -13.15
CA LEU A 261 12.72 -9.36 -11.98
C LEU A 261 13.86 -10.33 -12.36
N GLN A 262 13.74 -11.01 -13.49
CA GLN A 262 14.79 -11.88 -14.00
C GLN A 262 16.06 -11.10 -14.32
N ALA A 263 15.96 -10.00 -15.08
CA ALA A 263 17.10 -9.17 -15.42
C ALA A 263 17.79 -8.63 -14.15
N GLN A 264 17.01 -8.10 -13.21
CA GLN A 264 17.52 -7.60 -11.94
C GLN A 264 18.24 -8.70 -11.12
N TYR A 265 17.65 -9.89 -11.03
CA TYR A 265 18.26 -11.02 -10.35
C TYR A 265 19.62 -11.41 -10.97
N PHE A 266 19.73 -11.44 -12.30
CA PHE A 266 20.99 -11.76 -12.98
C PHE A 266 22.08 -10.72 -12.70
N GLU A 267 21.75 -9.43 -12.78
CA GLU A 267 22.72 -8.36 -12.50
C GLU A 267 23.19 -8.37 -11.03
N LEU A 268 22.26 -8.50 -10.07
CA LEU A 268 22.61 -8.61 -8.64
C LEU A 268 23.45 -9.86 -8.35
N LYS A 269 23.12 -11.00 -8.98
CA LYS A 269 23.89 -12.23 -8.83
C LYS A 269 25.32 -12.06 -9.36
N LYS A 270 25.48 -11.47 -10.54
CA LYS A 270 26.79 -11.21 -11.15
C LYS A 270 27.64 -10.28 -10.27
N LEU A 271 27.04 -9.18 -9.80
CA LEU A 271 27.70 -8.25 -8.89
C LEU A 271 28.15 -8.95 -7.61
N ARG A 272 27.28 -9.76 -7.01
CA ARG A 272 27.61 -10.53 -5.81
C ARG A 272 28.84 -11.42 -6.03
N GLU A 273 28.83 -12.22 -7.09
CA GLU A 273 29.93 -13.15 -7.41
C GLU A 273 31.25 -12.39 -7.67
N GLU A 274 31.18 -11.21 -8.28
CA GLU A 274 32.33 -10.34 -8.51
C GLU A 274 32.90 -9.78 -7.19
N LEU A 275 32.04 -9.25 -6.31
CA LEU A 275 32.44 -8.75 -5.00
C LEU A 275 33.02 -9.86 -4.11
N GLU A 276 32.37 -11.02 -4.07
CA GLU A 276 32.86 -12.22 -3.36
C GLU A 276 34.28 -12.59 -3.83
N ALA A 277 34.52 -12.65 -5.14
CA ALA A 277 35.82 -12.99 -5.69
C ALA A 277 36.91 -11.97 -5.29
N ILE A 278 36.58 -10.68 -5.29
CA ILE A 278 37.50 -9.61 -4.86
C ILE A 278 37.81 -9.75 -3.36
N VAL A 279 36.79 -9.93 -2.52
CA VAL A 279 36.95 -10.09 -1.06
C VAL A 279 37.78 -11.32 -0.73
N HIS A 280 37.50 -12.47 -1.36
CA HIS A 280 38.27 -13.70 -1.15
C HIS A 280 39.74 -13.60 -1.60
N ARG A 281 40.04 -12.74 -2.58
CA ARG A 281 41.41 -12.46 -3.01
C ARG A 281 42.17 -11.60 -2.00
N VAL A 282 41.53 -10.56 -1.46
CA VAL A 282 42.16 -9.61 -0.52
C VAL A 282 42.26 -10.17 0.90
N LYS A 283 41.24 -10.92 1.33
CA LYS A 283 41.09 -11.48 2.69
C LYS A 283 41.23 -10.41 3.77
N PRO A 284 40.33 -9.41 3.81
CA PRO A 284 40.35 -8.37 4.84
C PRO A 284 40.11 -8.99 6.22
N SER A 285 40.59 -8.34 7.28
CA SER A 285 40.34 -8.72 8.67
C SER A 285 40.38 -7.45 9.55
N SER A 286 39.70 -7.46 10.69
CA SER A 286 39.72 -6.30 11.58
C SER A 286 41.10 -6.01 12.19
N ASP A 287 41.98 -7.01 12.23
CA ASP A 287 43.37 -6.87 12.71
C ASP A 287 44.28 -6.14 11.71
N ASN A 288 43.85 -5.96 10.45
CA ASN A 288 44.68 -5.37 9.39
C ASN A 288 43.91 -4.37 8.54
N ILE A 289 43.85 -3.12 9.02
CA ILE A 289 43.16 -2.02 8.35
C ILE A 289 43.69 -1.76 6.94
N SER A 290 44.97 -1.98 6.67
CA SER A 290 45.54 -1.75 5.33
C SER A 290 44.99 -2.71 4.27
N GLN A 291 44.52 -3.91 4.65
CA GLN A 291 43.80 -4.78 3.71
C GLN A 291 42.39 -4.25 3.42
N LEU A 292 41.74 -3.61 4.39
CA LEU A 292 40.44 -2.98 4.21
C LEU A 292 40.55 -1.73 3.32
N GLU A 293 41.60 -0.92 3.50
CA GLU A 293 41.93 0.21 2.61
C GLU A 293 42.22 -0.27 1.18
N HIS A 294 43.05 -1.31 1.02
CA HIS A 294 43.32 -1.89 -0.29
C HIS A 294 42.07 -2.47 -0.96
N LEU A 295 41.16 -3.06 -0.18
CA LEU A 295 39.87 -3.51 -0.69
C LEU A 295 39.02 -2.32 -1.18
N ALA A 296 39.00 -1.22 -0.44
CA ALA A 296 38.27 -0.01 -0.84
C ALA A 296 38.80 0.55 -2.18
N GLU A 297 40.12 0.58 -2.39
CA GLU A 297 40.73 0.97 -3.67
C GLU A 297 40.29 0.05 -4.83
N LEU A 298 40.21 -1.26 -4.60
CA LEU A 298 39.73 -2.21 -5.62
C LEU A 298 38.23 -2.08 -5.90
N LEU A 299 37.46 -1.59 -4.93
CA LEU A 299 36.01 -1.38 -5.01
C LEU A 299 35.65 0.09 -5.26
N ASP A 300 36.59 0.90 -5.74
CA ASP A 300 36.41 2.36 -5.93
C ASP A 300 35.20 2.70 -6.80
N HIS A 301 34.97 1.94 -7.86
CA HIS A 301 33.83 2.17 -8.77
C HIS A 301 32.51 1.61 -8.24
N TYR A 302 32.52 0.80 -7.18
CA TYR A 302 31.34 0.07 -6.69
C TYR A 302 30.74 0.72 -5.44
N SER A 303 31.60 1.30 -4.59
CA SER A 303 31.28 1.54 -3.18
C SER A 303 31.74 2.90 -2.69
N PHE A 304 31.18 3.32 -1.55
CA PHE A 304 31.59 4.54 -0.87
C PHE A 304 31.91 4.34 0.61
N ARG A 305 31.56 3.19 1.22
CA ARG A 305 31.87 2.88 2.62
C ARG A 305 32.12 1.40 2.82
N LEU A 306 33.19 1.06 3.56
CA LEU A 306 33.50 -0.30 3.99
C LEU A 306 33.76 -0.34 5.49
N TYR A 307 33.32 -1.39 6.16
CA TYR A 307 33.59 -1.64 7.58
C TYR A 307 33.38 -3.11 7.96
N ILE A 308 33.97 -3.54 9.08
CA ILE A 308 33.84 -4.89 9.62
C ILE A 308 33.19 -4.84 11.00
N CYS A 309 32.21 -5.72 11.23
CA CYS A 309 31.58 -5.93 12.53
C CYS A 309 31.78 -7.37 13.02
N ASN A 310 31.59 -7.57 14.32
CA ASN A 310 31.42 -8.90 14.89
C ASN A 310 29.97 -9.43 14.77
N GLU A 311 29.73 -10.66 15.25
CA GLU A 311 28.41 -11.31 15.20
C GLU A 311 27.30 -10.57 15.97
N ASP A 312 27.66 -9.84 17.02
CA ASP A 312 26.75 -9.02 17.84
C ASP A 312 26.53 -7.61 17.26
N GLY A 313 27.16 -7.31 16.11
CA GLY A 313 27.05 -6.05 15.39
C GLY A 313 27.88 -4.91 15.95
N PHE A 314 28.84 -5.16 16.83
CA PHE A 314 29.86 -4.18 17.21
C PHE A 314 30.88 -4.03 16.07
N GLN A 315 31.06 -2.78 15.63
CA GLN A 315 32.02 -2.46 14.59
C GLN A 315 33.46 -2.52 15.12
N LEU A 316 34.28 -3.35 14.48
CA LEU A 316 35.66 -3.64 14.86
C LEU A 316 36.67 -2.69 14.20
N THR A 317 36.33 -2.13 13.04
CA THR A 317 37.22 -1.28 12.25
C THR A 317 36.73 0.17 12.18
N PRO A 318 37.58 1.16 11.85
CA PRO A 318 37.11 2.42 11.29
C PRO A 318 36.18 2.19 10.09
N ASN A 319 35.38 3.19 9.73
CA ASN A 319 34.87 3.23 8.36
C ASN A 319 36.05 3.57 7.44
N VAL A 320 36.16 2.86 6.32
CA VAL A 320 36.89 3.35 5.15
C VAL A 320 35.84 4.02 4.27
N MET A 321 35.81 5.35 4.29
CA MET A 321 34.73 6.16 3.71
C MET A 321 35.27 7.01 2.57
N ARG A 322 34.54 7.08 1.46
CA ARG A 322 34.86 7.96 0.35
C ARG A 322 34.25 9.33 0.58
N VAL A 323 35.10 10.35 0.70
CA VAL A 323 34.71 11.76 0.90
C VAL A 323 35.38 12.59 -0.19
N GLU A 324 34.59 13.34 -0.96
CA GLU A 324 35.09 14.17 -2.07
C GLU A 324 36.01 13.42 -3.06
N GLY A 325 35.74 12.12 -3.28
CA GLY A 325 36.49 11.27 -4.20
C GLY A 325 37.73 10.60 -3.61
N ILE A 326 38.08 10.86 -2.34
CA ILE A 326 39.25 10.30 -1.65
C ILE A 326 38.79 9.36 -0.53
N TRP A 327 39.50 8.25 -0.32
CA TRP A 327 39.26 7.33 0.79
C TRP A 327 39.88 7.86 2.08
N GLU A 328 39.07 8.00 3.12
CA GLU A 328 39.46 8.46 4.45
C GLU A 328 39.06 7.44 5.53
N LEU A 329 39.90 7.31 6.57
CA LEU A 329 39.57 6.51 7.75
C LEU A 329 38.77 7.35 8.75
N GLN A 330 37.68 6.78 9.27
CA GLN A 330 36.88 7.39 10.33
C GLN A 330 36.90 6.51 11.60
N PRO A 331 37.86 6.72 12.53
CA PRO A 331 38.04 5.87 13.71
C PRO A 331 36.90 5.94 14.72
N ASN A 332 36.10 7.01 14.68
CA ASN A 332 34.94 7.22 15.56
C ASN A 332 33.82 6.19 15.37
N ALA A 333 33.87 5.38 14.31
CA ALA A 333 32.91 4.31 14.06
C ALA A 333 33.20 3.03 14.87
N ILE A 334 34.42 2.85 15.38
CA ILE A 334 34.80 1.69 16.20
C ILE A 334 33.92 1.62 17.45
N ASN A 335 33.48 0.41 17.82
CA ASN A 335 32.57 0.09 18.93
C ASN A 335 31.14 0.64 18.81
N LYS A 336 30.76 1.29 17.69
CA LYS A 336 29.34 1.48 17.39
C LYS A 336 28.66 0.12 17.21
N ASN A 337 27.39 0.03 17.59
CA ASN A 337 26.61 -1.20 17.45
C ASN A 337 25.50 -1.01 16.40
N TRP A 338 25.34 -2.00 15.52
CA TRP A 338 24.40 -1.97 14.39
C TRP A 338 23.28 -3.01 14.49
N SER A 339 23.20 -3.78 15.58
CA SER A 339 22.20 -4.85 15.78
C SER A 339 20.75 -4.35 15.80
N TRP A 340 20.53 -3.07 16.08
CA TRP A 340 19.21 -2.42 16.07
C TRP A 340 18.65 -2.17 14.66
N ARG A 341 19.47 -2.29 13.61
CA ARG A 341 18.98 -2.18 12.23
C ARG A 341 18.09 -3.39 11.91
N PRO A 342 16.89 -3.21 11.32
CA PRO A 342 15.86 -4.26 11.21
C PRO A 342 16.33 -5.60 10.61
N TYR A 343 17.29 -5.56 9.67
CA TYR A 343 17.76 -6.73 8.93
C TYR A 343 19.06 -7.33 9.47
N PHE A 344 19.79 -6.62 10.35
CA PHE A 344 21.21 -6.92 10.62
C PHE A 344 21.42 -8.34 11.15
N LEU A 345 20.78 -8.68 12.27
CA LEU A 345 20.95 -9.99 12.91
C LEU A 345 20.46 -11.13 12.00
N GLN A 346 19.39 -10.91 11.23
CA GLN A 346 18.90 -11.90 10.26
C GLN A 346 19.95 -12.16 9.16
N THR A 347 20.58 -11.10 8.64
CA THR A 347 21.64 -11.22 7.63
C THR A 347 22.87 -11.94 8.18
N ILE A 348 23.28 -11.66 9.42
CA ILE A 348 24.39 -12.36 10.09
C ILE A 348 24.15 -13.88 10.13
N ILE A 349 22.97 -14.29 10.59
CA ILE A 349 22.60 -15.71 10.66
C ILE A 349 22.56 -16.35 9.27
N LYS A 350 22.06 -15.63 8.26
CA LYS A 350 22.01 -16.13 6.88
C LYS A 350 23.42 -16.36 6.32
N MET A 351 24.31 -15.37 6.42
CA MET A 351 25.69 -15.48 5.94
C MET A 351 26.46 -16.62 6.63
N ARG A 352 26.24 -16.83 7.93
CA ARG A 352 26.88 -17.93 8.68
C ARG A 352 26.49 -19.32 8.18
N ASN A 353 25.23 -19.50 7.78
CA ASN A 353 24.71 -20.80 7.35
C ASN A 353 24.95 -21.06 5.86
N ASP A 354 24.74 -20.04 5.02
CA ASP A 354 24.79 -20.18 3.56
C ASP A 354 26.21 -19.98 3.01
N GLN A 355 27.10 -19.36 3.80
CA GLN A 355 28.49 -19.01 3.44
C GLN A 355 28.63 -18.20 2.14
N ASN A 356 27.57 -17.51 1.73
CA ASN A 356 27.54 -16.63 0.57
C ASN A 356 27.38 -15.17 1.01
N GLY A 357 27.79 -14.26 0.15
CA GLY A 357 27.50 -12.85 0.30
C GLY A 357 26.02 -12.54 0.06
N GLU A 358 25.57 -11.42 0.63
CA GLU A 358 24.19 -10.97 0.58
C GLU A 358 24.15 -9.51 0.18
N ILE A 359 23.31 -9.16 -0.79
CA ILE A 359 23.05 -7.77 -1.17
C ILE A 359 21.68 -7.41 -0.61
N SER A 360 21.62 -6.33 0.17
CA SER A 360 20.37 -5.85 0.78
C SER A 360 19.37 -5.36 -0.27
N GLU A 361 18.11 -5.18 0.18
CA GLU A 361 17.16 -4.32 -0.51
C GLU A 361 17.65 -2.87 -0.56
N LEU A 362 17.04 -2.06 -1.44
CA LEU A 362 17.31 -0.62 -1.51
C LEU A 362 16.85 0.06 -0.22
N TYR A 363 17.70 0.93 0.31
CA TYR A 363 17.37 1.77 1.43
C TYR A 363 18.12 3.11 1.33
N ARG A 364 17.75 4.09 2.15
CA ARG A 364 18.50 5.35 2.25
C ARG A 364 19.53 5.26 3.36
N ASP A 365 20.77 5.59 3.04
CA ASP A 365 21.82 5.66 4.04
C ASP A 365 21.51 6.76 5.07
N ILE A 366 21.78 6.47 6.35
CA ILE A 366 21.44 7.35 7.46
C ILE A 366 22.41 8.55 7.55
N GLU A 367 23.65 8.39 7.08
CA GLU A 367 24.67 9.44 7.15
C GLU A 367 24.64 10.32 5.90
N THR A 368 24.52 9.74 4.70
CA THR A 368 24.54 10.49 3.42
C THR A 368 23.14 10.87 2.90
N GLY A 369 22.09 10.13 3.27
CA GLY A 369 20.74 10.29 2.72
C GLY A 369 20.55 9.71 1.32
N GLU A 370 21.61 9.18 0.71
CA GLU A 370 21.60 8.61 -0.63
C GLU A 370 20.98 7.21 -0.64
N ILE A 371 20.40 6.83 -1.78
CA ILE A 371 19.87 5.48 -1.98
C ILE A 371 21.04 4.53 -2.21
N THR A 372 21.08 3.42 -1.47
CA THR A 372 22.16 2.44 -1.52
C THR A 372 21.62 1.01 -1.35
N ARG A 373 22.49 0.04 -1.60
CA ARG A 373 22.40 -1.36 -1.19
C ARG A 373 23.69 -1.72 -0.47
N THR A 374 23.63 -2.54 0.57
CA THR A 374 24.84 -3.04 1.25
C THR A 374 25.10 -4.47 0.81
N PHE A 375 26.32 -4.72 0.31
CA PHE A 375 26.86 -6.06 0.20
C PHE A 375 27.47 -6.48 1.54
N SER A 376 27.09 -7.65 2.04
CA SER A 376 27.53 -8.20 3.31
C SER A 376 28.11 -9.60 3.09
N ILE A 377 29.22 -9.94 3.74
CA ILE A 377 29.80 -11.29 3.66
C ILE A 377 30.52 -11.66 4.96
N ALA A 378 30.43 -12.93 5.37
CA ALA A 378 31.26 -13.47 6.44
C ALA A 378 32.72 -13.60 5.99
N ILE A 379 33.65 -12.97 6.71
CA ILE A 379 35.09 -13.14 6.51
C ILE A 379 35.54 -14.44 7.18
N ASN A 380 35.07 -14.67 8.40
CA ASN A 380 35.30 -15.87 9.20
C ASN A 380 34.12 -16.09 10.17
N GLU A 381 34.27 -16.96 11.17
CA GLU A 381 33.19 -17.30 12.11
C GLU A 381 32.73 -16.12 12.99
N HIS A 382 33.55 -15.07 13.13
CA HIS A 382 33.31 -13.96 14.05
C HIS A 382 33.32 -12.57 13.38
N GLU A 383 33.80 -12.45 12.15
CA GLU A 383 33.94 -11.18 11.43
C GLU A 383 33.09 -11.14 10.16
N TYR A 384 32.39 -10.02 9.98
CA TYR A 384 31.48 -9.78 8.86
C TYR A 384 31.81 -8.44 8.21
N LEU A 385 32.09 -8.48 6.91
CA LEU A 385 32.34 -7.31 6.07
C LEU A 385 31.03 -6.72 5.58
N PHE A 386 30.94 -5.40 5.60
CA PHE A 386 29.87 -4.62 4.98
C PHE A 386 30.47 -3.63 4.00
N VAL A 387 29.87 -3.56 2.81
CA VAL A 387 30.27 -2.67 1.71
C VAL A 387 29.02 -1.95 1.21
N ASP A 388 28.95 -0.64 1.41
CA ASP A 388 27.84 0.17 0.93
C ASP A 388 28.10 0.64 -0.50
N LEU A 389 27.18 0.28 -1.40
CA LEU A 389 27.30 0.51 -2.83
C LEU A 389 26.87 1.94 -3.20
N SER A 390 27.61 2.58 -4.10
CA SER A 390 27.32 3.96 -4.49
C SER A 390 26.05 4.05 -5.35
N TYR A 391 25.32 5.16 -5.21
CA TYR A 391 24.13 5.42 -6.03
C TYR A 391 24.47 5.42 -7.53
N ASP A 392 25.57 6.06 -7.91
CA ASP A 392 26.03 6.13 -9.31
C ASP A 392 26.21 4.74 -9.92
N PHE A 393 26.86 3.81 -9.19
CA PHE A 393 27.03 2.44 -9.64
C PHE A 393 25.69 1.72 -9.82
N LEU A 394 24.80 1.83 -8.82
CA LEU A 394 23.48 1.19 -8.85
C LEU A 394 22.62 1.71 -10.01
N TYR A 395 22.71 3.01 -10.29
CA TYR A 395 22.00 3.68 -11.36
C TYR A 395 22.51 3.23 -12.74
N GLU A 396 23.82 3.26 -12.98
CA GLU A 396 24.44 2.84 -14.25
C GLU A 396 24.11 1.39 -14.63
N HIS A 397 24.00 0.51 -13.62
CA HIS A 397 23.77 -0.93 -13.82
C HIS A 397 22.29 -1.33 -13.72
N ASN A 398 21.35 -0.38 -13.62
CA ASN A 398 19.90 -0.63 -13.53
C ASN A 398 19.47 -1.56 -12.37
N ILE A 399 20.25 -1.60 -11.27
CA ILE A 399 19.93 -2.36 -10.05
C ILE A 399 19.39 -1.45 -8.91
N PHE A 400 19.04 -0.22 -9.27
CA PHE A 400 18.41 0.80 -8.43
C PHE A 400 16.88 0.69 -8.31
N ARG A 401 16.26 -0.35 -8.91
CA ARG A 401 14.81 -0.57 -8.89
C ARG A 401 14.35 -1.61 -7.89
#